data_AF-A0A7K7CLI4-F1
#
_entry.id   AF-A0A7K7CLI4-F1
#
_cell.length_a   1.000
_cell.length_b   1.000
_cell.length_c   1.000
_cell.angle_alpha   90.00
_cell.angle_beta   90.00
_cell.angle_gamma   90.00
#
_symmetry.space_group_name_H-M   'P 1'
#
loop_
_entity.id
_entity.type
_entity.pdbx_description
1 polymer ?
#
loop_
_entity_poly.entity_id
_entity_poly.type
_entity_poly.pdbx_seq_one_letter_code
_entity_poly.pdbx_strand_id
1 'polypeptide(L)'
;AGAGPGRAALAADMRTEISTAAAFVTRLLRAAGGVGEEQLRRFCECLQEAMREHYKHHWFPLVPSKGSGYRCIRINHKMDPLIGKAAGMIGLSHERLFQLLPSELTLWVDPFEVSYRIGEDGSICVLYESPQPGGKAAKQLESRTSCKEEWRIGRSSPSKSYNMMTVSS
;
A
#
# COMPACT_ATOMS: atom_id res chain seq x y z
N ALA A 1 4.97 38.51 -10.86
CA ALA A 1 5.57 37.99 -9.61
C ALA A 1 5.54 36.46 -9.65
N GLY A 2 6.65 35.83 -10.07
CA GLY A 2 6.74 34.38 -10.17
C GLY A 2 7.03 33.77 -8.80
N ALA A 3 6.16 32.88 -8.32
CA ALA A 3 6.47 32.07 -7.16
C ALA A 3 7.61 31.12 -7.55
N GLY A 4 8.80 31.31 -6.96
CA GLY A 4 9.94 30.44 -7.21
C GLY A 4 9.66 28.98 -6.80
N PRO A 5 10.32 28.00 -7.42
CA PRO A 5 10.07 26.57 -7.19
C PRO A 5 10.22 26.13 -5.73
N GLY A 6 10.95 26.89 -4.90
CA GLY A 6 11.11 26.61 -3.48
C GLY A 6 9.85 26.79 -2.62
N ARG A 7 8.88 27.61 -3.05
CA ARG A 7 7.63 27.83 -2.27
C ARG A 7 6.62 26.70 -2.43
N ALA A 8 6.55 26.08 -3.60
CA ALA A 8 5.67 24.94 -3.86
C ALA A 8 6.15 23.67 -3.15
N ALA A 9 7.48 23.48 -3.05
CA ALA A 9 8.08 22.36 -2.32
C ALA A 9 7.78 22.39 -0.82
N LEU A 10 7.80 23.57 -0.21
CA LEU A 10 7.52 23.77 1.22
C LEU A 10 6.03 23.55 1.58
N ALA A 11 5.14 23.51 0.58
CA ALA A 11 3.69 23.43 0.75
C ALA A 11 3.06 22.15 0.17
N ALA A 12 3.86 21.13 -0.17
CA ALA A 12 3.32 19.85 -0.62
C ALA A 12 2.50 19.19 0.51
N ASP A 13 1.18 19.35 0.43
CA ASP A 13 0.21 18.77 1.35
C ASP A 13 0.13 17.25 1.12
N MET A 14 0.25 16.48 2.19
CA MET A 14 0.18 15.01 2.24
C MET A 14 -1.17 14.43 1.81
N ARG A 15 -2.16 15.27 1.52
CA ARG A 15 -3.55 14.88 1.23
C ARG A 15 -3.66 13.89 0.08
N THR A 16 -2.94 14.09 -1.02
CA THR A 16 -3.04 13.24 -2.21
C THR A 16 -2.48 11.85 -1.92
N GLU A 17 -1.31 11.79 -1.30
CA GLU A 17 -0.61 10.56 -0.96
C GLU A 17 -1.39 9.74 0.07
N ILE A 18 -1.90 10.40 1.11
CA ILE A 18 -2.77 9.76 2.12
C ILE A 18 -4.06 9.23 1.48
N SER A 19 -4.70 10.02 0.61
CA SER A 19 -5.93 9.59 -0.06
C SER A 19 -5.69 8.38 -0.95
N THR A 20 -4.61 8.38 -1.74
CA THR A 20 -4.23 7.23 -2.58
C THR A 20 -3.94 5.99 -1.73
N ALA A 21 -3.19 6.12 -0.64
CA ALA A 21 -2.86 5.01 0.24
C ALA A 21 -4.11 4.41 0.91
N ALA A 22 -4.98 5.25 1.47
CA ALA A 22 -6.21 4.78 2.10
C ALA A 22 -7.19 4.14 1.09
N ALA A 23 -7.31 4.72 -0.10
CA ALA A 23 -8.12 4.15 -1.18
C ALA A 23 -7.60 2.79 -1.64
N PHE A 24 -6.28 2.60 -1.70
CA PHE A 24 -5.66 1.32 -2.04
C PHE A 24 -6.00 0.24 -1.01
N VAL A 25 -5.83 0.50 0.28
CA VAL A 25 -6.19 -0.48 1.34
C VAL A 25 -7.70 -0.77 1.31
N THR A 26 -8.53 0.25 1.08
CA THR A 26 -9.99 0.09 0.95
C THR A 26 -10.36 -0.79 -0.25
N ARG A 27 -9.64 -0.66 -1.38
CA ARG A 27 -9.83 -1.53 -2.54
C ARG A 27 -9.48 -2.99 -2.24
N LEU A 28 -8.44 -3.25 -1.45
CA LEU A 28 -8.10 -4.61 -1.03
C LEU A 28 -9.23 -5.24 -0.20
N LEU A 29 -9.77 -4.49 0.77
CA LEU A 29 -10.93 -4.94 1.56
C LEU A 29 -12.17 -5.18 0.68
N ARG A 30 -12.43 -4.28 -0.27
CA ARG A 30 -13.54 -4.43 -1.22
C ARG A 30 -13.38 -5.70 -2.07
N ALA A 31 -12.18 -5.94 -2.60
CA ALA A 31 -11.89 -7.09 -3.46
C ALA A 31 -12.00 -8.43 -2.71
N ALA A 32 -11.63 -8.47 -1.43
CA ALA A 32 -11.80 -9.65 -0.60
C ALA A 32 -13.28 -9.96 -0.29
N GLY A 33 -14.15 -8.94 -0.36
CA GLY A 33 -15.58 -9.07 -0.16
C GLY A 33 -16.00 -9.22 1.31
N GLY A 34 -17.31 -9.11 1.56
CA GLY A 34 -17.87 -9.26 2.90
C GLY A 34 -17.73 -8.04 3.82
N VAL A 35 -17.45 -6.86 3.25
CA VAL A 35 -17.51 -5.55 3.93
C VAL A 35 -18.44 -4.65 3.12
N GLY A 36 -19.42 -4.00 3.77
CA GLY A 36 -20.40 -3.15 3.08
C GLY A 36 -19.80 -1.84 2.59
N GLU A 37 -20.37 -1.24 1.53
CA GLU A 37 -19.85 0.00 0.94
C GLU A 37 -19.81 1.18 1.91
N GLU A 38 -20.81 1.32 2.77
CA GLU A 38 -20.81 2.37 3.81
C GLU A 38 -19.71 2.13 4.87
N GLN A 39 -19.43 0.87 5.21
CA GLN A 39 -18.30 0.54 6.09
C GLN A 39 -16.97 0.85 5.39
N LEU A 40 -16.82 0.51 4.12
CA LEU A 40 -15.62 0.82 3.33
C LEU A 40 -15.38 2.33 3.23
N ARG A 41 -16.44 3.13 3.01
CA ARG A 41 -16.36 4.59 3.00
C ARG A 41 -15.85 5.12 4.35
N ARG A 42 -16.46 4.69 5.46
CA ARG A 42 -16.05 5.09 6.81
C ARG A 42 -14.62 4.65 7.14
N PHE A 43 -14.24 3.44 6.78
CA PHE A 43 -12.87 2.95 6.94
C PHE A 43 -11.87 3.85 6.22
N CYS A 44 -12.14 4.20 4.96
CA CYS A 44 -11.29 5.08 4.17
C CYS A 44 -11.12 6.45 4.83
N GLU A 45 -12.21 7.06 5.32
CA GLU A 45 -12.19 8.34 6.03
C GLU A 45 -11.41 8.27 7.34
N CYS A 46 -11.67 7.24 8.16
CA CYS A 46 -10.96 7.02 9.41
C CYS A 46 -9.46 6.80 9.21
N LEU A 47 -9.07 6.04 8.18
CA LEU A 47 -7.66 5.78 7.88
C LEU A 47 -6.95 7.04 7.38
N GLN A 48 -7.58 7.84 6.53
CA GLN A 48 -7.01 9.12 6.09
C GLN A 48 -6.75 10.06 7.26
N GLU A 49 -7.69 10.15 8.20
CA GLU A 49 -7.52 11.02 9.38
C GLU A 49 -6.45 10.48 10.33
N ALA A 50 -6.41 9.17 10.55
CA ALA A 50 -5.37 8.54 11.36
C ALA A 50 -3.97 8.76 10.78
N MET A 51 -3.80 8.63 9.46
CA MET A 51 -2.54 8.93 8.78
C MET A 51 -2.15 10.40 8.90
N ARG A 52 -3.09 11.33 8.67
CA ARG A 52 -2.83 12.77 8.73
C ARG A 52 -2.29 13.18 10.09
N GLU A 53 -2.94 12.71 11.15
CA GLU A 53 -2.53 12.98 12.52
C GLU A 53 -1.18 12.31 12.84
N HIS A 54 -0.94 11.09 12.36
CA HIS A 54 0.31 10.38 12.60
C HIS A 54 1.50 11.04 11.88
N TYR A 55 1.30 11.53 10.66
CA TYR A 55 2.37 12.03 9.78
C TYR A 55 2.68 13.51 9.97
N LYS A 56 1.84 14.29 10.67
CA LYS A 56 1.92 15.76 10.79
C LYS A 56 3.29 16.33 11.12
N HIS A 57 4.11 15.63 11.91
CA HIS A 57 5.47 16.05 12.30
C HIS A 57 6.58 15.24 11.62
N HIS A 58 6.20 14.34 10.73
CA HIS A 58 7.08 13.42 10.04
C HIS A 58 6.89 13.51 8.53
N TRP A 59 6.53 14.68 8.00
CA TRP A 59 6.37 14.91 6.56
C TRP A 59 7.41 15.92 6.08
N PHE A 60 8.34 15.47 5.23
CA PHE A 60 9.50 16.28 4.80
C PHE A 60 9.60 16.34 3.27
N PRO A 61 8.85 17.21 2.57
CA PRO A 61 8.88 17.29 1.11
C PRO A 61 10.27 17.57 0.50
N LEU A 62 11.14 18.29 1.22
CA LEU A 62 12.50 18.55 0.74
C LEU A 62 13.42 17.32 0.81
N VAL A 63 13.08 16.33 1.64
CA VAL A 63 13.81 15.06 1.78
C VAL A 63 12.78 13.94 1.95
N PRO A 64 12.09 13.51 0.87
CA PRO A 64 10.92 12.63 0.97
C PRO A 64 11.16 11.32 1.74
N SER A 65 12.35 10.73 1.57
CA SER A 65 12.75 9.51 2.27
C SER A 65 12.90 9.67 3.79
N LYS A 66 13.11 10.90 4.29
CA LYS A 66 13.19 11.16 5.73
C LYS A 66 11.85 10.81 6.37
N GLY A 67 11.88 9.91 7.35
CA GLY A 67 10.67 9.44 8.03
C GLY A 67 9.82 8.43 7.24
N SER A 68 10.26 7.97 6.07
CA SER A 68 9.51 6.97 5.27
C SER A 68 9.19 5.70 6.08
N GLY A 69 10.17 5.17 6.81
CA GLY A 69 9.95 4.02 7.70
C GLY A 69 8.96 4.26 8.84
N TYR A 70 8.82 5.50 9.32
CA TYR A 70 7.83 5.87 10.34
C TYR A 70 6.42 5.95 9.75
N ARG A 71 6.29 6.44 8.52
CA ARG A 71 5.01 6.54 7.79
C ARG A 71 4.59 5.22 7.12
N CYS A 72 5.50 4.26 7.04
CA CYS A 72 5.25 2.99 6.38
C CYS A 72 4.13 2.23 7.09
N ILE A 73 3.14 1.79 6.31
CA ILE A 73 2.13 0.84 6.76
C ILE A 73 2.64 -0.56 6.47
N ARG A 74 2.66 -1.40 7.49
CA ARG A 74 3.16 -2.78 7.38
C ARG A 74 2.20 -3.78 8.00
N ILE A 75 1.83 -4.79 7.21
CA ILE A 75 1.10 -5.98 7.65
C ILE A 75 2.04 -7.16 7.47
N ASN A 76 2.21 -7.95 8.53
CA ASN A 76 2.91 -9.23 8.54
C ASN A 76 2.22 -10.14 9.57
N HIS A 77 2.96 -10.78 10.48
CA HIS A 77 2.38 -11.40 11.69
C HIS A 77 1.71 -10.41 12.66
N LYS A 78 1.86 -9.10 12.41
CA LYS A 78 1.24 -8.01 13.17
C LYS A 78 0.46 -7.10 12.23
N MET A 79 -0.73 -6.69 12.67
CA MET A 79 -1.55 -5.70 11.97
C MET A 79 -1.02 -4.30 12.23
N ASP A 80 -0.97 -3.48 11.18
CA ASP A 80 -0.63 -2.06 11.30
C ASP A 80 -1.62 -1.36 12.25
N PRO A 81 -1.16 -0.56 13.23
CA PRO A 81 -2.03 0.07 14.21
C PRO A 81 -3.00 1.10 13.61
N LEU A 82 -2.65 1.78 12.52
CA LEU A 82 -3.54 2.74 11.86
C LEU A 82 -4.66 2.00 11.12
N ILE A 83 -4.34 0.89 10.43
CA ILE A 83 -5.34 0.01 9.81
C ILE A 83 -6.24 -0.59 10.89
N GLY A 84 -5.66 -1.16 11.95
CA GLY A 84 -6.42 -1.77 13.06
C GLY A 84 -7.38 -0.78 13.71
N LYS A 85 -6.92 0.46 13.97
CA LYS A 85 -7.76 1.53 14.51
C LYS A 85 -8.92 1.88 13.57
N ALA A 86 -8.66 2.10 12.28
CA ALA A 86 -9.70 2.45 11.31
C ALA A 86 -10.72 1.32 11.12
N ALA A 87 -10.24 0.07 11.10
CA ALA A 87 -11.07 -1.12 11.01
C ALA A 87 -11.95 -1.34 12.25
N GLY A 88 -11.42 -1.06 13.44
CA GLY A 88 -12.18 -1.13 14.69
C GLY A 88 -13.40 -0.18 14.67
N MET A 89 -13.27 1.00 14.07
CA MET A 89 -14.36 1.98 13.94
C MET A 89 -15.54 1.48 13.09
N ILE A 90 -15.31 0.47 12.24
CA ILE A 90 -16.35 -0.15 11.40
C ILE A 90 -16.72 -1.56 11.85
N GLY A 91 -16.25 -1.99 13.03
CA GLY A 91 -16.58 -3.28 13.64
C GLY A 91 -15.76 -4.47 13.11
N LEU A 92 -14.62 -4.25 12.46
CA LEU A 92 -13.74 -5.33 12.01
C LEU A 92 -12.65 -5.64 13.05
N SER A 93 -12.52 -6.93 13.41
CA SER A 93 -11.44 -7.42 14.28
C SER A 93 -10.12 -7.59 13.52
N HIS A 94 -9.00 -7.66 14.23
CA HIS A 94 -7.70 -7.96 13.62
C HIS A 94 -7.68 -9.32 12.92
N GLU A 95 -8.30 -10.34 13.52
CA GLU A 95 -8.44 -11.67 12.92
C GLU A 95 -9.15 -11.61 11.57
N ARG A 96 -10.22 -10.80 11.49
CA ARG A 96 -10.94 -10.61 10.24
C ARG A 96 -10.09 -9.88 9.21
N LEU A 97 -9.32 -8.87 9.62
CA LEU A 97 -8.40 -8.17 8.72
C LEU A 97 -7.32 -9.09 8.14
N PHE A 98 -6.75 -10.00 8.94
CA PHE A 98 -5.79 -10.98 8.44
C PHE A 98 -6.37 -11.97 7.42
N GLN A 99 -7.69 -12.19 7.43
CA GLN A 99 -8.36 -12.98 6.40
C GLN A 99 -8.66 -12.19 5.12
N LEU A 100 -8.76 -10.86 5.22
CA LEU A 100 -9.19 -9.99 4.11
C LEU A 100 -8.02 -9.31 3.39
N LEU A 101 -6.94 -9.01 4.10
CA LEU A 101 -5.77 -8.31 3.55
C LEU A 101 -4.64 -9.30 3.22
N PRO A 102 -3.70 -8.93 2.34
CA PRO A 102 -2.50 -9.73 2.12
C PRO A 102 -1.77 -9.99 3.43
N SER A 103 -1.29 -11.22 3.61
CA SER A 103 -0.52 -11.62 4.80
C SER A 103 0.75 -10.80 4.97
N GLU A 104 1.30 -10.32 3.86
CA GLU A 104 2.47 -9.46 3.82
C GLU A 104 2.23 -8.28 2.90
N LEU A 105 2.12 -7.09 3.49
CA LEU A 105 1.98 -5.83 2.78
C LEU A 105 2.95 -4.83 3.39
N THR A 106 3.69 -4.15 2.52
CA THR A 106 4.44 -2.94 2.89
C THR A 106 4.00 -1.81 1.98
N LEU A 107 3.55 -0.70 2.54
CA LEU A 107 3.04 0.47 1.82
C LEU A 107 3.80 1.70 2.31
N TRP A 108 4.52 2.36 1.39
CA TRP A 108 5.23 3.61 1.64
C TRP A 108 4.38 4.78 1.19
N VAL A 109 4.23 5.76 2.07
CA VAL A 109 3.46 6.98 1.84
C VAL A 109 4.41 8.15 2.06
N ASP A 110 5.06 8.56 0.98
CA ASP A 110 6.13 9.55 1.00
C ASP A 110 5.73 10.77 0.17
N PRO A 111 6.27 11.97 0.45
CA PRO A 111 6.02 13.11 -0.41
C PRO A 111 6.31 12.78 -1.87
N PHE A 112 5.34 13.04 -2.74
CA PHE A 112 5.41 12.80 -4.19
C PHE A 112 5.41 11.33 -4.64
N GLU A 113 5.35 10.34 -3.73
CA GLU A 113 5.30 8.92 -4.10
C GLU A 113 4.48 8.08 -3.12
N VAL A 114 3.57 7.26 -3.65
CA VAL A 114 2.97 6.15 -2.90
C VAL A 114 3.30 4.87 -3.63
N SER A 115 3.98 3.95 -2.95
CA SER A 115 4.40 2.68 -3.51
C SER A 115 4.18 1.55 -2.52
N TYR A 116 4.04 0.32 -3.01
CA TYR A 116 3.77 -0.83 -2.16
C TYR A 116 4.48 -2.08 -2.66
N ARG A 117 4.58 -3.07 -1.78
CA ARG A 117 5.01 -4.44 -2.06
C ARG A 117 4.07 -5.41 -1.35
N ILE A 118 3.66 -6.47 -2.06
CA ILE A 118 2.90 -7.60 -1.50
C ILE A 118 3.81 -8.83 -1.51
N GLY A 119 3.96 -9.50 -0.36
CA GLY A 119 4.94 -10.57 -0.16
C GLY A 119 6.36 -10.07 0.16
N GLU A 120 7.16 -10.88 0.85
CA GLU A 120 8.59 -10.62 1.09
C GLU A 120 9.37 -10.40 -0.21
N ASP A 121 9.17 -11.27 -1.21
CA ASP A 121 9.86 -11.24 -2.51
C ASP A 121 9.07 -10.51 -3.62
N GLY A 122 8.03 -9.75 -3.25
CA GLY A 122 7.21 -9.03 -4.21
C GLY A 122 7.93 -7.90 -4.93
N SER A 123 7.52 -7.60 -6.15
CA SER A 123 7.95 -6.38 -6.84
C SER A 123 7.36 -5.13 -6.18
N ILE A 124 8.10 -4.01 -6.25
CA ILE A 124 7.59 -2.70 -5.83
C ILE A 124 6.71 -2.13 -6.95
N CYS A 125 5.48 -1.79 -6.60
CA CYS A 125 4.51 -1.17 -7.48
C CYS A 125 4.21 0.26 -7.02
N VAL A 126 4.12 1.19 -7.97
CA VAL A 126 3.84 2.60 -7.70
C VAL A 126 2.36 2.88 -7.92
N LEU A 127 1.68 3.42 -6.90
CA LEU A 127 0.28 3.86 -6.94
C LEU A 127 0.14 5.33 -7.31
N TYR A 128 1.12 6.14 -6.91
CA TYR A 128 1.16 7.57 -7.19
C TYR A 128 2.62 8.01 -7.30
N GLU A 129 2.89 8.89 -8.26
CA GLU A 129 4.20 9.51 -8.48
C GLU A 129 3.94 10.93 -9.00
N SER A 130 4.64 11.92 -8.44
CA SER A 130 4.63 13.29 -8.96
C SER A 130 6.03 13.91 -8.97
N PRO A 131 6.26 14.95 -9.79
CA PRO A 131 7.60 15.55 -9.89
C PRO A 131 8.05 16.18 -8.57
N GLN A 132 9.22 15.78 -8.09
CA GLN A 132 9.84 16.38 -6.91
C GLN A 132 10.44 17.76 -7.24
N PRO A 133 10.12 18.83 -6.50
CA PRO A 133 10.71 20.14 -6.72
C PRO A 133 12.22 20.11 -6.43
N GLY A 134 13.04 20.23 -7.48
CA GLY A 134 14.51 20.24 -7.37
C GLY A 134 15.19 18.87 -7.44
N GLY A 135 14.45 17.78 -7.63
CA GLY A 135 15.03 16.46 -7.84
C GLY A 135 15.57 16.31 -9.27
N LYS A 136 16.89 16.08 -9.41
CA LYS A 136 17.38 15.36 -10.60
C LYS A 136 16.72 13.99 -10.57
N ALA A 137 16.12 13.56 -11.68
CA ALA A 137 15.50 12.24 -11.81
C ALA A 137 16.51 11.15 -11.39
N ALA A 138 16.46 10.71 -10.14
CA ALA A 138 17.20 9.57 -9.67
C ALA A 138 16.51 8.34 -10.23
N LYS A 139 16.80 8.01 -11.49
CA LYS A 139 16.53 6.70 -12.05
C LYS A 139 17.44 5.72 -11.31
N GLN A 140 16.98 5.18 -10.18
CA GLN A 140 17.44 3.85 -9.78
C GLN A 140 16.55 2.85 -10.52
N LEU A 141 17.01 2.51 -11.71
CA LEU A 141 16.50 1.42 -12.51
C LEU A 141 16.93 0.11 -11.85
N GLU A 142 16.04 -0.51 -11.10
CA GLU A 142 16.01 -1.97 -10.96
C GLU A 142 14.60 -2.42 -11.36
N SER A 143 14.52 -2.97 -12.58
CA SER A 143 13.40 -3.67 -13.22
C SER A 143 11.97 -3.32 -12.77
N ARG A 144 11.48 -2.14 -13.17
CA ARG A 144 10.04 -1.81 -13.20
C ARG A 144 9.35 -2.55 -14.35
N THR A 145 9.03 -3.83 -14.20
CA THR A 145 8.07 -4.48 -15.09
C THR A 145 6.66 -4.07 -14.67
N SER A 146 6.00 -3.27 -15.51
CA SER A 146 4.59 -2.90 -15.37
C SER A 146 3.71 -4.14 -15.46
N CYS A 147 3.32 -4.69 -14.31
CA CYS A 147 2.37 -5.80 -14.26
C CYS A 147 0.96 -5.27 -14.62
N LYS A 148 0.54 -5.55 -15.86
CA LYS A 148 -0.86 -5.44 -16.28
C LYS A 148 -1.61 -6.61 -15.64
N GLU A 149 -2.48 -6.31 -14.67
CA GLU A 149 -3.33 -7.26 -13.95
C GLU A 149 -4.37 -7.91 -14.87
N GLU A 150 -4.34 -9.24 -14.98
CA GLU A 150 -5.49 -10.08 -15.36
C GLU A 150 -5.78 -10.98 -14.14
N TRP A 151 -6.81 -10.62 -13.38
CA TRP A 151 -7.23 -11.35 -12.19
C TRP A 151 -7.97 -12.63 -12.58
N ARG A 152 -7.33 -13.80 -12.44
CA ARG A 152 -8.03 -15.10 -12.40
C ARG A 152 -7.68 -15.83 -11.12
N ILE A 153 -8.62 -15.79 -10.16
CA ILE A 153 -8.58 -16.62 -8.95
C ILE A 153 -9.04 -18.02 -9.36
N GLY A 154 -8.08 -18.93 -9.58
CA GLY A 154 -8.32 -20.36 -9.72
C GLY A 154 -7.76 -21.10 -8.51
N ARG A 155 -8.65 -21.59 -7.64
CA ARG A 155 -8.30 -22.57 -6.60
C ARG A 155 -7.95 -23.90 -7.24
N SER A 156 -6.78 -24.48 -6.94
CA SER A 156 -6.61 -25.94 -6.84
C SER A 156 -5.30 -26.27 -6.10
N SER A 157 -5.42 -27.05 -5.03
CA SER A 157 -4.31 -27.61 -4.24
C SER A 157 -3.38 -28.50 -5.09
N PRO A 158 -2.10 -28.66 -4.71
CA PRO A 158 -1.22 -29.60 -5.37
C PRO A 158 -1.41 -31.02 -4.78
N SER A 159 -1.95 -31.93 -5.59
CA SER A 159 -1.85 -33.37 -5.31
C SER A 159 -0.56 -33.90 -5.95
N LYS A 160 0.37 -34.41 -5.12
CA LYS A 160 1.52 -35.19 -5.58
C LYS A 160 1.02 -36.46 -6.29
N SER A 161 1.48 -36.70 -7.51
CA SER A 161 1.34 -37.99 -8.19
C SER A 161 2.71 -38.48 -8.65
N TYR A 162 3.04 -39.71 -8.28
CA TYR A 162 4.26 -40.43 -8.58
C TYR A 162 4.16 -41.05 -9.99
N ASN A 163 5.23 -40.97 -10.78
CA ASN A 163 5.31 -41.66 -12.07
C ASN A 163 5.74 -43.11 -11.84
N MET A 164 4.87 -44.07 -12.12
CA MET A 164 5.28 -45.48 -12.32
C MET A 164 5.68 -45.66 -13.78
N MET A 165 6.94 -46.01 -14.05
CA MET A 165 7.36 -46.56 -15.33
C MET A 165 7.15 -48.07 -15.31
N THR A 166 6.27 -48.58 -16.16
CA THR A 166 6.18 -50.01 -16.45
C THR A 166 7.20 -50.36 -17.52
N VAL A 167 8.18 -51.19 -17.16
CA VAL A 167 9.02 -51.94 -18.10
C VAL A 167 8.47 -53.35 -18.13
N SER A 168 8.15 -53.85 -19.33
CA SER A 168 7.93 -55.28 -19.55
C SER A 168 8.63 -55.72 -20.83
N SER A 169 9.22 -56.90 -20.68
CA SER A 169 10.18 -57.64 -21.52
C SER A 169 9.67 -58.08 -22.89
#